data_AF-A8DV97-F1
#
_entry.id   AF-A8DV97-F1
#
_cell.length_a   1.000
_cell.length_b   1.000
_cell.length_c   1.000
_cell.angle_alpha   90.00
_cell.angle_beta   90.00
_cell.angle_gamma   90.00
#
_symmetry.space_group_name_H-M   'P 1'
#
loop_
_entity.id
_entity.type
_entity.pdbx_description
1 polymer ?
#
loop_
_entity_poly.entity_id
_entity_poly.type
_entity_poly.pdbx_seq_one_letter_code
_entity_poly.pdbx_strand_id
1 'polypeptide(L)'
;MASVAKDLREIDELLKFNPDESAYVLQAESLKKANNVLQIELEELIKKEKSLKEANENLWRDKAKLQKGRTSSVHAMDSSFQQEVTRLVTENVDLREQVERLEKENATLRKDQSSLMPFRGRAQSMKADLLTEQKRRSHSVWAGQEPRAGKLVMRHAGLLRKSPSRDEDFLPLPLQAKQRKAHGMIEYSAEDEEKIIKSLITDMNPSSVSDSIPGLPAHILFMCIRHVDHNER
;
A
#
# COMPACT_ATOMS: atom_id res chain seq x y z
N MET A 1 -34.88 -47.85 25.29
CA MET A 1 -35.69 -47.14 26.32
C MET A 1 -37.19 -47.12 26.03
N ALA A 2 -37.66 -46.61 24.88
CA ALA A 2 -39.10 -46.41 24.63
C ALA A 2 -39.97 -47.68 24.73
N SER A 3 -39.47 -48.83 24.23
CA SER A 3 -40.18 -50.12 24.34
C SER A 3 -40.30 -50.57 25.80
N VAL A 4 -39.18 -50.59 26.53
CA VAL A 4 -39.16 -51.03 27.94
C VAL A 4 -40.00 -50.13 28.84
N ALA A 5 -40.02 -48.82 28.59
CA ALA A 5 -40.87 -47.87 29.30
C ALA A 5 -42.37 -48.02 28.99
N LYS A 6 -42.72 -48.61 27.84
CA LYS A 6 -44.11 -48.95 27.51
C LYS A 6 -44.50 -50.25 28.21
N ASP A 7 -43.65 -51.27 28.15
CA ASP A 7 -43.86 -52.57 28.82
C ASP A 7 -44.03 -52.40 30.34
N LEU A 8 -43.21 -51.55 30.98
CA LEU A 8 -43.35 -51.25 32.41
C LEU A 8 -44.68 -50.57 32.76
N ARG A 9 -45.22 -49.72 31.88
CA ARG A 9 -46.52 -49.06 32.08
C ARG A 9 -47.68 -50.04 31.93
N GLU A 10 -47.62 -50.91 30.92
CA GLU A 10 -48.62 -51.96 30.72
C GLU A 10 -48.64 -52.94 31.90
N ILE A 11 -47.48 -53.31 32.44
CA ILE A 11 -47.38 -54.19 33.62
C ILE A 11 -47.87 -53.49 34.90
N ASP A 12 -47.60 -52.19 35.07
CA ASP A 12 -48.10 -51.41 36.21
C ASP A 12 -49.62 -51.23 36.19
N GLU A 13 -50.22 -51.13 34.99
CA GLU A 13 -51.68 -51.19 34.83
C GLU A 13 -52.25 -52.57 35.16
N LEU A 14 -51.62 -53.66 34.70
CA LEU A 14 -52.04 -55.03 35.02
C LEU A 14 -52.03 -55.28 36.54
N LEU A 15 -50.99 -54.83 37.24
CA LEU A 15 -50.86 -54.92 38.70
C LEU A 15 -51.95 -54.16 39.46
N LYS A 16 -52.46 -53.05 38.92
CA LYS A 16 -53.56 -52.29 39.53
C LYS A 16 -54.89 -53.03 39.46
N PHE A 17 -55.14 -53.78 38.39
CA PHE A 17 -56.41 -54.47 38.18
C PHE A 17 -56.39 -55.91 38.68
N ASN A 18 -55.25 -56.62 38.62
CA ASN A 18 -55.08 -58.00 39.08
C ASN A 18 -53.67 -58.24 39.63
N PRO A 19 -53.46 -58.11 40.96
CA PRO A 19 -52.15 -58.33 41.58
C PRO A 19 -51.92 -59.82 41.88
N ASP A 20 -51.72 -60.61 40.82
CA ASP A 20 -51.36 -62.02 40.92
C ASP A 20 -49.84 -62.22 40.89
N GLU A 21 -49.40 -63.40 41.34
CA GLU A 21 -47.98 -63.76 41.40
C GLU A 21 -47.30 -63.64 40.02
N SER A 22 -48.04 -63.94 38.95
CA SER A 22 -47.56 -63.82 37.57
C SER A 22 -47.27 -62.37 37.18
N ALA A 23 -48.13 -61.41 37.54
CA ALA A 23 -47.91 -60.00 37.24
C ALA A 23 -46.68 -59.43 37.98
N TYR A 24 -46.46 -59.82 39.24
CA TYR A 24 -45.24 -59.44 39.98
C TYR A 24 -43.97 -60.02 39.36
N VAL A 25 -44.01 -61.26 38.85
CA VAL A 25 -42.87 -61.87 38.13
C VAL A 25 -42.57 -61.10 36.84
N LEU A 26 -43.59 -60.73 36.06
CA LEU A 26 -43.42 -59.90 34.85
C LEU A 26 -42.82 -58.53 35.19
N GLN A 27 -43.24 -57.93 36.30
CA GLN A 27 -42.69 -56.65 36.78
C GLN A 27 -41.21 -56.77 37.13
N ALA A 28 -40.81 -57.82 37.86
CA ALA A 28 -39.41 -58.06 38.19
C ALA A 28 -38.55 -58.25 36.93
N GLU A 29 -39.03 -58.99 35.94
CA GLU A 29 -38.33 -59.18 34.66
C GLU A 29 -38.20 -57.89 33.84
N SER A 30 -39.27 -57.10 33.74
CA SER A 30 -39.25 -55.83 33.02
C SER A 30 -38.35 -54.78 33.70
N LEU A 31 -38.36 -54.72 35.03
CA LEU A 31 -37.43 -53.89 35.80
C LEU A 31 -35.97 -54.33 35.61
N LYS A 32 -35.72 -55.64 35.55
CA LYS A 32 -34.39 -56.18 35.24
C LYS A 32 -33.93 -55.78 33.84
N LYS A 33 -34.82 -55.88 32.84
CA LYS A 33 -34.55 -55.43 31.47
C LYS A 33 -34.27 -53.92 31.42
N ALA A 34 -35.03 -53.11 32.16
CA ALA A 34 -34.83 -51.67 32.24
C ALA A 34 -33.48 -51.30 32.85
N ASN A 35 -33.10 -51.95 33.95
CA ASN A 35 -31.78 -51.76 34.56
C ASN A 35 -30.64 -52.10 33.60
N ASN A 36 -30.75 -53.19 32.83
CA ASN A 36 -29.74 -53.54 31.83
C ASN A 36 -29.61 -52.47 30.74
N VAL A 37 -30.74 -51.93 30.24
CA VAL A 37 -30.71 -50.86 29.23
C VAL A 37 -30.09 -49.59 29.80
N LEU A 38 -30.44 -49.21 31.03
CA LEU A 38 -29.85 -48.04 31.70
C LEU A 38 -28.34 -48.21 31.91
N GLN A 39 -27.87 -49.41 32.25
CA GLN A 39 -26.44 -49.70 32.38
C GLN A 39 -25.71 -49.53 31.05
N ILE A 40 -26.28 -50.03 29.95
CA ILE A 40 -25.71 -49.87 28.60
C ILE A 40 -25.64 -48.39 28.22
N GLU A 41 -26.73 -47.63 28.42
CA GLU A 41 -26.75 -46.19 28.12
C GLU A 41 -25.75 -45.41 28.97
N LEU A 42 -25.60 -45.76 30.24
CA LEU A 42 -24.60 -45.17 31.12
C LEU A 42 -23.18 -45.44 30.60
N GLU A 43 -22.86 -46.66 30.20
CA GLU A 43 -21.57 -47.01 29.60
C GLU A 43 -21.29 -46.24 28.30
N GLU A 44 -22.30 -46.10 27.44
CA GLU A 44 -22.19 -45.32 26.21
C GLU A 44 -21.95 -43.84 26.49
N LEU A 45 -22.66 -43.26 27.46
CA LEU A 45 -22.47 -41.87 27.87
C LEU A 45 -21.07 -41.65 28.44
N ILE A 46 -20.55 -42.58 29.26
CA ILE A 46 -19.18 -42.53 29.78
C ILE A 46 -18.17 -42.58 28.63
N LYS A 47 -18.36 -43.45 27.64
CA LYS A 47 -17.49 -43.53 26.44
C LYS A 47 -17.52 -42.22 25.64
N LYS A 48 -18.71 -41.65 25.42
CA LYS A 48 -18.88 -40.36 24.75
C LYS A 48 -18.17 -39.24 25.51
N GLU A 49 -18.34 -39.16 26.83
CA GLU A 49 -17.68 -38.17 27.67
C GLU A 49 -16.16 -38.27 27.58
N LYS A 50 -15.60 -39.49 27.61
CA LYS A 50 -14.15 -39.72 27.42
C LYS A 50 -13.68 -39.20 26.06
N SER A 51 -14.39 -39.54 24.98
CA SER A 51 -14.04 -39.07 23.63
C SER A 51 -14.10 -37.54 23.50
N LEU A 52 -15.08 -36.90 24.13
CA LEU A 52 -15.22 -35.43 24.15
C LEU A 52 -14.08 -34.79 24.95
N LYS A 53 -13.69 -35.37 26.09
CA LYS A 53 -12.54 -34.90 26.87
C LYS A 53 -11.25 -34.97 26.06
N GLU A 54 -10.99 -36.09 25.39
CA GLU A 54 -9.81 -36.25 24.52
C GLU A 54 -9.81 -35.26 23.35
N ALA A 55 -10.96 -35.08 22.69
CA ALA A 55 -11.11 -34.09 21.63
C ALA A 55 -10.85 -32.65 22.13
N ASN A 56 -11.33 -32.32 23.33
CA ASN A 56 -11.14 -31.00 23.93
C ASN A 56 -9.65 -30.76 24.29
N GLU A 57 -8.97 -31.77 24.83
CA GLU A 57 -7.51 -31.72 25.07
C GLU A 57 -6.71 -31.53 23.77
N ASN A 58 -7.12 -32.20 22.69
CA ASN A 58 -6.52 -32.00 21.37
C ASN A 58 -6.72 -30.56 20.87
N LEU A 59 -7.94 -30.03 20.98
CA LEU A 59 -8.27 -28.65 20.62
C LEU A 59 -7.45 -27.64 21.44
N TRP A 60 -7.28 -27.86 22.74
CA TRP A 60 -6.42 -27.02 23.59
C TRP A 60 -4.96 -27.06 23.14
N ARG A 61 -4.43 -28.24 22.81
CA ARG A 61 -3.08 -28.37 22.27
C ARG A 61 -2.90 -27.66 20.94
N ASP A 62 -3.85 -27.77 20.02
CA ASP A 62 -3.77 -27.11 18.72
C ASP A 62 -3.92 -25.59 18.84
N LYS A 63 -4.82 -25.11 19.71
CA LYS A 63 -4.93 -23.69 20.07
C LYS A 63 -3.62 -23.14 20.63
N ALA A 64 -2.93 -23.88 21.50
CA ALA A 64 -1.64 -23.49 22.05
C ALA A 64 -0.54 -23.41 20.98
N LYS A 65 -0.48 -24.38 20.06
CA LYS A 65 0.46 -24.36 18.92
C LYS A 65 0.21 -23.15 18.02
N LEU A 66 -1.05 -22.90 17.68
CA LEU A 66 -1.43 -21.76 16.83
C LEU A 66 -1.09 -20.43 17.52
N GLN A 67 -1.37 -20.28 18.81
CA GLN A 67 -0.98 -19.08 19.54
C GLN A 67 0.54 -18.88 19.55
N LYS A 68 1.32 -19.93 19.80
CA LYS A 68 2.79 -19.86 19.80
C LYS A 68 3.35 -19.51 18.42
N GLY A 69 2.82 -20.10 17.35
CA GLY A 69 3.23 -19.76 15.98
C GLY A 69 2.86 -18.32 15.60
N ARG A 70 1.68 -17.85 16.04
CA ARG A 70 1.23 -16.49 15.79
C ARG A 70 2.09 -15.47 16.53
N THR A 71 2.43 -15.71 17.80
CA THR A 71 3.35 -14.82 18.52
C THR A 71 4.73 -14.85 17.89
N SER A 72 5.32 -16.01 17.59
CA SER A 72 6.67 -16.05 16.99
C SER A 72 6.77 -15.34 15.64
N SER A 73 5.77 -15.51 14.78
CA SER A 73 5.72 -14.84 13.47
C SER A 73 5.55 -13.32 13.61
N VAL A 74 4.67 -12.87 14.52
CA VAL A 74 4.48 -11.44 14.80
C VAL A 74 5.73 -10.82 15.40
N HIS A 75 6.40 -11.48 16.35
CA HIS A 75 7.65 -10.96 16.94
C HIS A 75 8.79 -10.91 15.92
N ALA A 76 8.86 -11.87 14.99
CA ALA A 76 9.87 -11.85 13.93
C ALA A 76 9.64 -10.68 12.95
N MET A 77 8.39 -10.46 12.53
CA MET A 77 8.04 -9.31 11.69
C MET A 77 8.28 -7.98 12.41
N ASP A 78 7.88 -7.88 13.68
CA ASP A 78 8.08 -6.66 14.48
C ASP A 78 9.57 -6.39 14.68
N SER A 79 10.40 -7.41 14.95
CA SER A 79 11.86 -7.25 15.04
C SER A 79 12.48 -6.73 13.74
N SER A 80 12.11 -7.32 12.59
CA SER A 80 12.60 -6.85 11.28
C SER A 80 12.14 -5.43 10.96
N PHE A 81 10.89 -5.10 11.31
CA PHE A 81 10.34 -3.76 11.13
C PHE A 81 11.06 -2.74 12.01
N GLN A 82 11.25 -3.05 13.29
CA GLN A 82 11.99 -2.21 14.25
C GLN A 82 13.43 -1.98 13.81
N GLN A 83 14.08 -3.01 13.25
CA GLN A 83 15.42 -2.87 12.68
C GLN A 83 15.45 -1.91 11.49
N GLU A 84 14.49 -2.01 10.57
CA GLU A 84 14.41 -1.11 9.41
C GLU A 84 14.05 0.33 9.83
N VAL A 85 13.13 0.50 10.79
CA VAL A 85 12.83 1.81 11.38
C VAL A 85 14.08 2.42 11.98
N THR A 86 14.85 1.65 12.76
CA THR A 86 16.10 2.14 13.37
C THR A 86 17.11 2.57 12.30
N ARG A 87 17.29 1.76 11.26
CA ARG A 87 18.17 2.07 10.13
C ARG A 87 17.73 3.35 9.40
N LEU A 88 16.46 3.46 9.05
CA LEU A 88 15.92 4.65 8.37
C LEU A 88 16.04 5.89 9.26
N VAL A 89 15.85 5.77 10.57
CA VAL A 89 16.08 6.88 11.51
C VAL A 89 17.53 7.33 11.47
N THR A 90 18.49 6.40 11.51
CA THR A 90 19.92 6.74 11.42
C THR A 90 20.27 7.41 10.09
N GLU A 91 19.79 6.86 8.97
CA GLU A 91 20.05 7.42 7.64
C GLU A 91 19.45 8.83 7.48
N ASN A 92 18.26 9.07 8.04
CA ASN A 92 17.65 10.40 8.04
C ASN A 92 18.43 11.42 8.87
N VAL A 93 19.03 11.01 9.98
CA VAL A 93 19.91 11.88 10.78
C VAL A 93 21.17 12.23 9.97
N ASP A 94 21.82 11.22 9.39
CA ASP A 94 23.03 11.41 8.58
C ASP A 94 22.78 12.31 7.35
N LEU A 95 21.65 12.14 6.68
CA LEU A 95 21.25 12.98 5.55
C LEU A 95 20.98 14.42 5.99
N ARG A 96 20.35 14.64 7.15
CA ARG A 96 20.14 15.99 7.69
C ARG A 96 21.47 16.68 7.99
N GLU A 97 22.43 15.98 8.58
CA GLU A 97 23.77 16.53 8.81
C GLU A 97 24.49 16.86 7.51
N GLN A 98 24.38 16.01 6.49
CA GLN A 98 24.93 16.28 5.16
C GLN A 98 24.34 17.53 4.53
N VAL A 99 23.01 17.69 4.60
CA VAL A 99 22.32 18.88 4.11
C VAL A 99 22.83 20.12 4.84
N GLU A 100 22.94 20.09 6.17
CA GLU A 100 23.43 21.24 6.95
C GLU A 100 24.88 21.61 6.58
N ARG A 101 25.75 20.61 6.33
CA ARG A 101 27.13 20.86 5.86
C ARG A 101 27.15 21.55 4.49
N LEU A 102 26.36 21.05 3.53
CA LEU A 102 26.29 21.63 2.19
C LEU A 102 25.66 23.03 2.18
N GLU A 103 24.72 23.30 3.07
CA GLU A 103 24.15 24.63 3.25
C GLU A 103 25.19 25.62 3.78
N LYS A 104 26.01 25.20 4.75
CA LYS A 104 27.14 26.02 5.25
C LYS A 104 28.16 26.31 4.15
N GLU A 105 28.53 25.31 3.35
CA GLU A 105 29.45 25.46 2.23
C GLU A 105 28.89 26.37 1.12
N ASN A 106 27.60 26.24 0.78
CA ASN A 106 26.96 27.15 -0.17
C ASN A 106 26.90 28.58 0.37
N ALA A 107 26.68 28.76 1.68
CA ALA A 107 26.66 30.08 2.30
C ALA A 107 28.05 30.75 2.25
N THR A 108 29.14 30.01 2.46
CA THR A 108 30.51 30.53 2.32
C THR A 108 30.81 30.87 0.87
N LEU A 109 30.53 29.97 -0.07
CA LEU A 109 30.73 30.21 -1.51
C LEU A 109 29.93 31.42 -2.02
N ARG A 110 28.70 31.62 -1.54
CA ARG A 110 27.92 32.82 -1.87
C ARG A 110 28.55 34.10 -1.33
N LYS A 111 29.09 34.09 -0.11
CA LYS A 111 29.81 35.24 0.46
C LYS A 111 31.07 35.55 -0.36
N ASP A 112 31.84 34.53 -0.72
CA ASP A 112 33.04 34.68 -1.54
C ASP A 112 32.71 35.18 -2.95
N GLN A 113 31.63 34.67 -3.55
CA GLN A 113 31.14 35.16 -4.83
C GLN A 113 30.76 36.65 -4.73
N SER A 114 30.04 37.05 -3.68
CA SER A 114 29.65 38.44 -3.43
C SER A 114 30.87 39.36 -3.25
N SER A 115 31.89 38.93 -2.50
CA SER A 115 33.13 39.72 -2.30
C SER A 115 33.96 39.87 -3.58
N LEU A 116 33.89 38.90 -4.49
CA LEU A 116 34.56 38.92 -5.80
C LEU A 116 33.78 39.72 -6.87
N MET A 117 32.49 40.01 -6.69
CA MET A 117 31.67 40.75 -7.67
C MET A 117 32.28 42.11 -8.09
N PRO A 118 32.79 42.96 -7.18
CA PRO A 118 33.41 44.23 -7.57
C PRO A 118 34.68 44.06 -8.41
N PHE A 119 35.49 43.03 -8.13
CA PHE A 119 36.70 42.73 -8.90
C PHE A 119 36.38 42.18 -10.28
N ARG A 120 35.36 41.31 -10.37
CA ARG A 120 34.85 40.79 -11.66
C ARG A 120 34.29 41.91 -12.53
N GLY A 121 33.51 42.83 -11.97
CA GLY A 121 32.99 44.00 -12.68
C GLY A 121 34.10 44.91 -13.21
N ARG A 122 35.10 45.22 -12.37
CA ARG A 122 36.28 46.00 -12.79
C ARG A 122 37.07 45.32 -13.90
N ALA A 123 37.34 44.02 -13.77
CA ALA A 123 38.07 43.25 -14.79
C ALA A 123 37.31 43.20 -16.13
N GLN A 124 35.98 43.09 -16.10
CA GLN A 124 35.16 43.14 -17.31
C GLN A 124 35.16 44.52 -17.96
N SER A 125 35.11 45.60 -17.17
CA SER A 125 35.25 46.97 -17.69
C SER A 125 36.60 47.18 -18.37
N MET A 126 37.71 46.81 -17.70
CA MET A 126 39.05 46.94 -18.28
C MET A 126 39.21 46.11 -19.56
N LYS A 127 38.60 44.92 -19.62
CA LYS A 127 38.59 44.09 -20.83
C LYS A 127 37.77 44.73 -21.95
N ALA A 128 36.64 45.35 -21.64
CA ALA A 128 35.82 46.08 -22.61
C ALA A 128 36.56 47.31 -23.15
N ASP A 129 37.24 48.05 -22.27
CA ASP A 129 38.06 49.22 -22.62
C ASP A 129 39.27 48.83 -23.50
N LEU A 130 39.93 47.70 -23.21
CA LEU A 130 40.98 47.19 -24.10
C LEU A 130 40.44 46.80 -25.48
N LEU A 131 39.26 46.19 -25.53
CA LEU A 131 38.64 45.75 -26.79
C LEU A 131 38.23 46.94 -27.67
N THR A 132 37.68 47.99 -27.06
CA THR A 132 37.32 49.22 -27.75
C THR A 132 38.57 49.97 -28.22
N GLU A 133 39.62 50.04 -27.41
CA GLU A 133 40.90 50.65 -27.78
C GLU A 133 41.59 49.88 -28.91
N GLN A 134 41.56 48.54 -28.88
CA GLN A 134 42.06 47.70 -29.96
C GLN A 134 41.26 47.92 -31.25
N LYS A 135 39.93 48.03 -31.16
CA LYS A 135 39.06 48.34 -32.31
C LYS A 135 39.34 49.75 -32.86
N ARG A 136 39.62 50.74 -32.02
CA ARG A 136 40.01 52.10 -32.43
C ARG A 136 41.38 52.11 -33.13
N ARG A 137 42.37 51.37 -32.62
CA ARG A 137 43.68 51.21 -33.26
C ARG A 137 43.59 50.48 -34.59
N SER A 138 42.75 49.45 -34.70
CA SER A 138 42.46 48.80 -35.99
C SER A 138 41.74 49.75 -36.96
N HIS A 139 40.84 50.60 -36.45
CA HIS A 139 40.16 51.60 -37.27
C HIS A 139 41.08 52.73 -37.73
N SER A 140 42.08 53.15 -36.95
CA SER A 140 43.02 54.20 -37.36
C SER A 140 44.05 53.72 -38.38
N VAL A 141 44.36 52.42 -38.43
CA VAL A 141 45.23 51.81 -39.45
C VAL A 141 44.50 51.62 -40.79
N TRP A 142 43.17 51.58 -40.80
CA TRP A 142 42.34 51.35 -41.99
C TRP A 142 41.40 52.54 -42.36
N ALA A 143 41.49 53.68 -41.68
CA ALA A 143 40.72 54.89 -41.97
C ALA A 143 41.31 55.71 -43.14
N GLY A 144 41.68 55.03 -44.23
CA GLY A 144 42.35 55.63 -45.37
C GLY A 144 42.07 54.96 -46.71
N GLN A 145 40.95 54.23 -46.85
CA GLN A 145 40.34 53.90 -48.15
C GLN A 145 39.06 53.10 -47.93
N GLU A 146 37.89 53.68 -48.21
CA GLU A 146 36.68 52.89 -48.49
C GLU A 146 36.63 52.56 -49.99
N PRO A 147 36.80 51.30 -50.44
CA PRO A 147 36.28 50.89 -51.72
C PRO A 147 34.84 50.42 -51.52
N ARG A 148 33.89 51.23 -51.97
CA ARG A 148 32.44 50.94 -52.06
C ARG A 148 32.07 49.71 -52.92
N ALA A 149 33.05 48.94 -53.40
CA ALA A 149 32.87 47.73 -54.19
C ALA A 149 32.54 46.48 -53.35
N GLY A 150 32.92 46.41 -52.06
CA GLY A 150 32.82 45.17 -51.27
C GLY A 150 31.39 44.71 -50.92
N LYS A 151 30.44 45.65 -50.74
CA LYS A 151 29.04 45.32 -50.35
C LYS A 151 28.23 44.67 -51.48
N LEU A 152 28.53 44.99 -52.74
CA LEU A 152 27.79 44.43 -53.88
C LEU A 152 28.23 43.00 -54.22
N VAL A 153 29.50 42.69 -54.00
CA VAL A 153 30.08 41.36 -54.22
C VAL A 153 29.59 40.35 -53.18
N MET A 154 29.46 40.74 -51.91
CA MET A 154 28.90 39.85 -50.88
C MET A 154 27.42 39.48 -51.09
N ARG A 155 26.65 40.33 -51.79
CA ARG A 155 25.24 40.03 -52.10
C ARG A 155 25.09 39.01 -53.24
N HIS A 156 25.99 39.03 -54.22
CA HIS A 156 26.00 38.08 -55.33
C HIS A 156 26.66 36.74 -54.95
N ALA A 157 27.57 36.72 -53.97
CA ALA A 157 28.24 35.52 -53.47
C ALA A 157 27.45 34.71 -52.42
N GLY A 158 26.18 35.04 -52.15
CA GLY A 158 25.31 34.24 -51.27
C GLY A 158 25.68 34.22 -49.77
N LEU A 159 26.62 35.07 -49.32
CA LEU A 159 27.11 35.09 -47.94
C LEU A 159 26.22 35.87 -46.96
N LEU A 160 25.16 36.52 -47.44
CA LEU A 160 24.12 37.14 -46.62
C LEU A 160 22.82 36.36 -46.75
N ARG A 161 22.70 35.24 -46.00
CA ARG A 161 21.44 34.48 -45.92
C ARG A 161 20.45 35.20 -45.01
N LYS A 162 19.31 35.55 -45.61
CA LYS A 162 18.07 35.96 -44.93
C LYS A 162 17.54 34.74 -44.19
N SER A 163 17.40 34.83 -42.86
CA SER A 163 16.82 33.78 -42.02
C SER A 163 15.35 33.51 -42.41
N PRO A 164 14.97 32.28 -42.77
CA PRO A 164 13.57 31.90 -42.81
C PRO A 164 13.09 31.46 -41.43
N SER A 165 11.87 31.90 -41.13
CA SER A 165 10.92 31.39 -40.14
C SER A 165 11.11 29.92 -39.77
N ARG A 166 11.13 29.65 -38.45
CA ARG A 166 10.88 28.32 -37.89
C ARG A 166 9.55 28.37 -37.15
N ASP A 167 8.50 27.94 -37.83
CA ASP A 167 7.33 27.36 -37.19
C ASP A 167 7.18 25.95 -37.76
N GLU A 168 6.74 25.07 -36.86
CA GLU A 168 6.32 23.67 -37.02
C GLU A 168 7.35 22.53 -36.92
N ASP A 169 6.84 21.49 -36.24
CA ASP A 169 7.31 20.11 -36.10
C ASP A 169 8.34 19.78 -35.01
N PHE A 170 7.95 20.01 -33.74
CA PHE A 170 8.37 19.13 -32.65
C PHE A 170 7.23 18.20 -32.25
N LEU A 171 7.46 16.91 -32.50
CA LEU A 171 6.69 15.78 -31.98
C LEU A 171 6.39 15.93 -30.49
N PRO A 172 5.21 15.51 -29.99
CA PRO A 172 4.91 15.56 -28.57
C PRO A 172 5.86 14.64 -27.80
N LEU A 173 6.73 15.27 -27.01
CA LEU A 173 7.50 14.61 -25.96
C LEU A 173 6.53 13.88 -25.01
N PRO A 174 6.89 12.71 -24.46
CA PRO A 174 6.09 12.07 -23.42
C PRO A 174 5.85 13.07 -22.30
N LEU A 175 4.57 13.27 -21.94
CA LEU A 175 4.14 14.03 -20.78
C LEU A 175 5.06 13.66 -19.61
N GLN A 176 5.99 14.55 -19.26
CA GLN A 176 6.61 14.51 -17.95
C GLN A 176 5.45 14.64 -16.99
N ALA A 177 5.11 13.54 -16.33
CA ALA A 177 4.18 13.52 -15.21
C ALA A 177 4.78 14.41 -14.13
N LYS A 178 4.54 15.71 -14.27
CA LYS A 178 4.63 16.70 -13.21
C LYS A 178 3.88 16.04 -12.08
N GLN A 179 4.58 15.67 -11.01
CA GLN A 179 3.98 15.01 -9.86
C GLN A 179 2.82 15.89 -9.40
N ARG A 180 1.62 15.57 -9.88
CA ARG A 180 0.39 16.19 -9.45
C ARG A 180 0.33 15.80 -8.00
N LYS A 181 0.35 16.78 -7.11
CA LYS A 181 0.15 16.54 -5.67
C LYS A 181 -1.05 15.61 -5.57
N ALA A 182 -0.84 14.39 -5.07
CA ALA A 182 -1.92 13.42 -4.98
C ALA A 182 -2.86 13.94 -3.89
N HIS A 183 -4.05 14.42 -4.26
CA HIS A 183 -5.02 14.97 -3.30
C HIS A 183 -5.79 13.86 -2.56
N GLY A 184 -5.44 12.58 -2.78
CA GLY A 184 -6.14 11.44 -2.19
C GLY A 184 -7.57 11.30 -2.70
N MET A 185 -7.79 11.59 -3.98
CA MET A 185 -9.08 11.48 -4.66
C MET A 185 -8.90 10.68 -5.95
N ILE A 186 -9.87 9.82 -6.26
CA ILE A 186 -9.90 9.04 -7.50
C ILE A 186 -11.09 9.52 -8.32
N GLU A 187 -10.80 10.03 -9.51
CA GLU A 187 -11.80 10.47 -10.48
C GLU A 187 -12.37 9.26 -11.22
N TYR A 188 -13.70 9.20 -11.34
CA TYR A 188 -14.39 8.19 -12.12
C TYR A 188 -15.62 8.78 -12.81
N SER A 189 -16.02 8.19 -13.94
CA SER A 189 -17.25 8.55 -14.65
C SER A 189 -18.42 7.73 -14.13
N ALA A 190 -19.63 8.30 -14.11
CA ALA A 190 -20.83 7.61 -13.65
C ALA A 190 -21.10 6.30 -14.42
N GLU A 191 -20.71 6.24 -15.70
CA GLU A 191 -20.82 5.05 -16.55
C GLU A 191 -19.96 3.86 -16.08
N ASP A 192 -18.90 4.13 -15.30
CA ASP A 192 -17.96 3.13 -14.81
C ASP A 192 -18.25 2.70 -13.37
N GLU A 193 -19.27 3.26 -12.72
CA GLU A 193 -19.63 2.94 -11.33
C GLU A 193 -19.87 1.45 -11.12
N GLU A 194 -20.68 0.84 -12.00
CA GLU A 194 -20.96 -0.60 -11.94
C GLU A 194 -19.71 -1.46 -12.16
N LYS A 195 -18.79 -1.01 -13.03
CA LYS A 195 -17.52 -1.71 -13.29
C LYS A 195 -16.59 -1.64 -12.09
N ILE A 196 -16.54 -0.47 -11.44
CA ILE A 196 -15.74 -0.25 -10.22
C ILE A 196 -16.26 -1.12 -9.10
N ILE A 197 -17.56 -1.13 -8.84
CA ILE A 197 -18.19 -1.96 -7.80
C ILE A 197 -17.93 -3.44 -8.09
N LYS A 198 -18.15 -3.87 -9.33
CA LYS A 198 -17.93 -5.26 -9.73
C LYS A 198 -16.47 -5.66 -9.55
N SER A 199 -15.51 -4.83 -9.98
CA SER A 199 -14.08 -5.12 -9.85
C SER A 199 -13.57 -5.07 -8.41
N LEU A 200 -14.10 -4.18 -7.56
CA LEU A 200 -13.61 -4.01 -6.19
C LEU A 200 -14.29 -4.93 -5.18
N ILE A 201 -15.55 -5.28 -5.39
CA ILE A 201 -16.37 -5.98 -4.40
C ILE A 201 -16.66 -7.41 -4.86
N THR A 202 -17.09 -7.58 -6.11
CA THR A 202 -17.61 -8.88 -6.59
C THR A 202 -16.50 -9.79 -7.13
N ASP A 203 -15.63 -9.23 -7.97
CA ASP A 203 -14.61 -9.99 -8.73
C ASP A 203 -13.21 -9.87 -8.10
N MET A 204 -13.08 -9.17 -6.97
CA MET A 204 -11.80 -9.01 -6.31
C MET A 204 -11.36 -10.31 -5.64
N ASN A 205 -10.21 -10.84 -6.05
CA ASN A 205 -9.67 -12.07 -5.49
C ASN A 205 -8.81 -11.75 -4.25
N PRO A 206 -9.22 -12.11 -3.02
CA PRO A 206 -8.53 -11.70 -1.79
C PRO A 206 -7.09 -12.20 -1.69
N SER A 207 -6.77 -13.33 -2.34
CA SER A 207 -5.41 -13.88 -2.39
C SER A 207 -4.45 -13.04 -3.24
N SER A 208 -4.94 -12.25 -4.19
CA SER A 208 -4.11 -11.38 -5.04
C SER A 208 -3.76 -10.05 -4.39
N VAL A 209 -4.51 -9.68 -3.34
CA VAL A 209 -4.40 -8.39 -2.64
C VAL A 209 -3.87 -8.58 -1.21
N SER A 210 -3.43 -9.79 -0.83
CA SER A 210 -2.94 -10.12 0.51
C SER A 210 -1.71 -9.33 0.91
N ASP A 211 -0.88 -8.95 -0.06
CA ASP A 211 0.36 -8.20 0.16
C ASP A 211 0.12 -6.68 0.23
N SER A 212 -1.13 -6.25 0.03
CA SER A 212 -1.52 -4.84 0.08
C SER A 212 -2.06 -4.44 1.45
N ILE A 213 -2.24 -3.14 1.65
CA ILE A 213 -2.70 -2.56 2.90
C ILE A 213 -4.07 -3.17 3.28
N PRO A 214 -4.26 -3.64 4.53
CA PRO A 214 -5.54 -4.18 4.96
C PRO A 214 -6.64 -3.11 4.80
N GLY A 215 -7.75 -3.50 4.15
CA GLY A 215 -8.85 -2.59 3.86
C GLY A 215 -8.60 -1.65 2.67
N LEU A 216 -7.66 -1.97 1.78
CA LEU A 216 -7.44 -1.22 0.53
C LEU A 216 -8.73 -0.99 -0.28
N PRO A 217 -9.63 -1.96 -0.47
CA PRO A 217 -10.87 -1.73 -1.23
C PRO A 217 -11.75 -0.65 -0.60
N ALA A 218 -11.83 -0.63 0.73
CA ALA A 218 -12.56 0.41 1.46
C ALA A 218 -11.91 1.80 1.29
N HIS A 219 -10.57 1.88 1.29
CA HIS A 219 -9.86 3.13 1.06
C HIS A 219 -10.05 3.65 -0.37
N ILE A 220 -10.03 2.77 -1.37
CA ILE A 220 -10.28 3.15 -2.77
C ILE A 220 -11.70 3.69 -2.92
N LEU A 221 -12.71 3.00 -2.37
CA LEU A 221 -14.09 3.48 -2.38
C LEU A 221 -14.23 4.85 -1.69
N PHE A 222 -13.56 5.05 -0.55
CA PHE A 222 -13.58 6.34 0.14
C PHE A 222 -12.94 7.47 -0.68
N MET A 223 -11.86 7.19 -1.42
CA MET A 223 -11.25 8.17 -2.33
C MET A 223 -12.16 8.53 -3.51
N CYS A 224 -12.96 7.57 -4.01
CA CYS A 224 -13.98 7.82 -5.03
C CYS A 224 -15.13 8.67 -4.48
N ILE A 225 -15.66 8.33 -3.31
CA ILE A 225 -16.76 9.09 -2.67
C ILE A 225 -16.35 10.54 -2.41
N ARG A 226 -15.13 10.75 -1.89
CA ARG A 226 -14.59 12.11 -1.67
C ARG A 226 -14.50 12.93 -2.95
N HIS A 227 -14.23 12.29 -4.09
CA HIS A 227 -14.19 12.98 -5.36
C HIS A 227 -15.58 13.46 -5.79
N VAL A 228 -16.60 12.63 -5.63
CA VAL A 228 -18.00 13.00 -5.93
C VAL A 228 -18.45 14.14 -5.03
N ASP A 229 -18.21 14.05 -3.72
CA ASP A 229 -18.55 15.12 -2.76
C ASP A 229 -17.87 16.45 -3.08
N HIS A 230 -16.62 16.42 -3.58
CA HIS A 230 -15.91 17.61 -4.01
C HIS A 230 -16.45 18.20 -5.32
N ASN A 231 -16.89 17.35 -6.27
CA ASN A 231 -17.40 17.79 -7.56
C ASN A 231 -18.86 18.25 -7.52
N GLU A 232 -19.63 17.86 -6.49
CA GLU A 232 -21.03 18.28 -6.30
C GLU A 232 -21.18 19.63 -5.54
N ARG A 233 -20.08 20.33 -5.24
CA ARG A 233 -20.06 21.70 -4.69
C ARG A 233 -19.63 22.74 -5.72
#